data_AF-A0A2P6VL35-F1
#
_entry.id   AF-A0A2P6VL35-F1
#
_cell.length_a   1.000
_cell.length_b   1.000
_cell.length_c   1.000
_cell.angle_alpha   90.00
_cell.angle_beta   90.00
_cell.angle_gamma   90.00
#
_symmetry.space_group_name_H-M   'P 1'
#
loop_
_entity.id
_entity.type
_entity.pdbx_description
1 polymer ?
#
loop_
_entity_poly.entity_id
_entity_poly.type
_entity_poly.pdbx_seq_one_letter_code
_entity_poly.pdbx_strand_id
1 'polypeptide(L)'
;MGPLGTSDKVELDEDLPAHGQHFCIACSRYFISTTALETHQKTKPHRRRVKELMGARPHNQTDAEWAAGMGASDNGQRPGGGGGEAGMEL
;
A
#
# COMPACT_ATOMS: atom_id res chain seq x y z
N MET A 1 -3.93 -9.60 -3.03
CA MET A 1 -3.82 -10.72 -2.07
C MET A 1 -2.46 -11.37 -2.27
N GLY A 2 -1.46 -10.82 -1.58
CA GLY A 2 -0.12 -11.41 -1.43
C GLY A 2 0.12 -11.57 0.08
N PRO A 3 1.12 -12.37 0.49
CA PRO A 3 1.23 -12.87 1.85
C PRO A 3 1.27 -11.73 2.86
N LEU A 4 0.22 -11.69 3.70
CA LEU A 4 0.09 -10.77 4.82
C LEU A 4 1.29 -10.96 5.73
N GLY A 5 2.03 -9.87 5.94
CA GLY A 5 3.36 -9.86 6.53
C GLY A 5 3.43 -10.61 7.85
N THR A 6 4.20 -11.70 7.86
CA THR A 6 4.95 -12.19 9.03
C THR A 6 6.22 -12.87 8.53
N SER A 7 7.34 -12.56 9.17
CA SER A 7 8.69 -12.74 8.66
C SER A 7 9.28 -14.15 8.72
N ASP A 8 8.49 -15.24 8.67
CA ASP A 8 9.12 -16.56 8.95
C ASP A 8 8.63 -17.79 8.18
N LYS A 9 7.59 -17.72 7.33
CA LYS A 9 7.24 -18.89 6.51
C LYS A 9 6.54 -18.50 5.22
N VAL A 10 7.28 -18.57 4.10
CA VAL A 10 6.65 -18.68 2.78
C VAL A 10 5.98 -20.05 2.75
N GLU A 11 4.66 -20.09 2.84
CA GLU A 11 3.93 -21.30 2.46
C GLU A 11 4.24 -21.55 0.99
N LEU A 12 4.80 -22.75 0.71
CA LEU A 12 5.25 -23.13 -0.62
C LEU A 12 4.01 -23.29 -1.51
N ASP A 13 3.65 -22.21 -2.18
CA ASP A 13 2.52 -22.18 -3.11
C ASP A 13 2.97 -22.70 -4.47
N GLU A 14 2.43 -23.84 -4.89
CA GLU A 14 2.78 -24.54 -6.12
C GLU A 14 2.33 -23.80 -7.40
N ASP A 15 1.42 -22.82 -7.27
CA ASP A 15 0.94 -21.99 -8.39
C ASP A 15 1.92 -20.83 -8.70
N LEU A 16 2.73 -20.44 -7.72
CA LEU A 16 3.64 -19.30 -7.85
C LEU A 16 5.05 -19.70 -8.31
N PRO A 17 5.69 -18.88 -9.17
CA PRO A 17 7.04 -19.16 -9.64
C PRO A 17 8.04 -19.24 -8.49
N ALA A 18 8.87 -20.30 -8.53
CA ALA A 18 9.79 -20.71 -7.45
C ALA A 18 9.11 -21.00 -6.10
N HIS A 19 7.86 -21.44 -6.10
CA HIS A 19 7.09 -21.74 -4.88
C HIS A 19 6.99 -20.53 -3.92
N GLY A 20 6.95 -19.32 -4.47
CA GLY A 20 6.88 -18.08 -3.69
C GLY A 20 8.18 -17.68 -2.97
N GLN A 21 9.28 -18.41 -3.15
CA GLN A 21 10.51 -18.25 -2.34
C GLN A 21 11.31 -16.98 -2.66
N HIS A 22 11.24 -16.46 -3.88
CA HIS A 22 12.02 -15.31 -4.32
C HIS A 22 11.12 -14.14 -4.68
N PHE A 23 10.73 -13.35 -3.67
CA PHE A 23 9.78 -12.25 -3.83
C PHE A 23 10.41 -10.88 -3.55
N CYS A 24 10.13 -9.90 -4.41
CA CYS A 24 10.49 -8.51 -4.17
C CYS A 24 9.30 -7.70 -3.64
N ILE A 25 9.41 -7.21 -2.41
CA ILE A 25 8.36 -6.45 -1.72
C ILE A 25 8.08 -5.11 -2.40
N ALA A 26 9.13 -4.39 -2.83
CA ALA A 26 8.98 -3.06 -3.43
C ALA A 26 8.25 -3.10 -4.80
N CYS A 27 8.43 -4.19 -5.54
CA CYS A 27 7.90 -4.35 -6.89
C CYS A 27 6.75 -5.36 -6.99
N SER A 28 6.35 -5.97 -5.87
CA SER A 28 5.28 -6.98 -5.79
C SER A 28 5.41 -8.09 -6.83
N ARG A 29 6.63 -8.58 -7.07
CA ARG A 29 6.92 -9.56 -8.13
C ARG A 29 7.73 -10.75 -7.62
N TYR A 30 7.37 -11.94 -8.10
CA TYR A 30 8.08 -13.20 -7.87
C TYR A 30 9.11 -13.48 -8.96
N PHE A 31 10.20 -14.13 -8.57
CA PHE A 31 11.35 -14.49 -9.40
C PHE A 31 11.62 -15.99 -9.29
N ILE A 32 12.31 -16.54 -10.31
CA ILE A 32 12.57 -17.98 -10.40
C ILE A 32 13.80 -18.40 -9.56
N SER A 33 14.73 -17.47 -9.30
CA SER A 33 16.01 -17.74 -8.63
C SER A 33 16.45 -16.55 -7.77
N THR A 34 17.29 -16.83 -6.76
CA THR A 34 18.00 -15.82 -5.95
C THR A 34 18.80 -14.86 -6.82
N THR A 35 19.51 -15.35 -7.85
CA THR A 35 20.34 -14.52 -8.73
C THR A 35 19.49 -13.55 -9.56
N ALA A 36 18.30 -13.97 -9.97
CA ALA A 36 17.33 -13.11 -10.68
C ALA A 36 16.80 -11.99 -9.77
N LEU A 37 16.60 -12.30 -8.47
CA LEU A 37 16.18 -11.32 -7.48
C LEU A 37 17.29 -10.32 -7.14
N GLU A 38 18.54 -10.76 -7.02
CA GLU A 38 19.70 -9.88 -6.80
C GLU A 38 19.97 -8.96 -7.99
N THR A 39 19.90 -9.49 -9.21
CA THR A 39 20.04 -8.68 -10.43
C THR A 39 18.89 -7.68 -10.54
N HIS A 40 17.65 -8.08 -10.23
CA HIS A 40 16.48 -7.18 -10.18
C HIS A 40 16.70 -6.01 -9.22
N GLN A 41 17.17 -6.24 -8.00
CA GLN A 41 17.39 -5.19 -7.00
C GLN A 41 18.41 -4.14 -7.47
N LYS A 42 19.40 -4.56 -8.26
CA LYS A 42 20.41 -3.65 -8.84
C LYS A 42 19.88 -2.85 -10.03
N THR A 43 18.72 -3.18 -10.60
CA THR A 43 18.19 -2.45 -11.76
C THR A 43 17.71 -1.04 -11.41
N LYS A 44 17.74 -0.13 -12.40
CA LYS A 44 17.19 1.23 -12.29
C LYS A 44 15.70 1.28 -11.90
N PRO A 45 14.79 0.48 -12.50
CA PRO A 45 13.37 0.51 -12.13
C PRO A 45 13.13 0.16 -10.66
N HIS A 46 13.82 -0.86 -10.13
CA HIS A 46 13.70 -1.21 -8.71
C HIS A 46 14.13 -0.05 -7.81
N ARG A 47 15.30 0.53 -8.07
CA ARG A 47 15.82 1.66 -7.28
C ARG A 47 14.93 2.90 -7.34
N ARG A 48 14.27 3.15 -8.47
CA ARG A 48 13.26 4.22 -8.59
C ARG A 48 12.05 3.92 -7.69
N ARG A 49 11.52 2.70 -7.75
CA ARG A 49 10.37 2.28 -6.96
C ARG A 49 10.62 2.35 -5.46
N VAL A 50 11.80 1.94 -5.02
CA VAL A 50 12.22 2.04 -3.61
C VAL A 50 12.25 3.50 -3.14
N LYS A 51 12.78 4.41 -3.95
CA LYS A 51 12.77 5.84 -3.63
C LYS A 51 11.37 6.44 -3.58
N GLU A 52 10.47 6.00 -4.47
CA GLU A 52 9.07 6.43 -4.46
C GLU A 52 8.35 5.94 -3.19
N LEU A 53 8.59 4.69 -2.77
CA LEU A 53 8.00 4.10 -1.57
C LEU A 53 8.57 4.67 -0.26
N MET A 54 9.85 5.00 -0.23
CA MET A 54 10.52 5.63 0.94
C MET A 54 10.33 7.15 0.97
N GLY A 55 9.82 7.75 -0.11
CA GLY A 55 9.75 9.18 -0.29
C GLY A 55 8.52 9.81 0.38
N ALA A 56 7.76 10.57 -0.40
CA ALA A 56 6.54 11.22 0.09
C ALA A 56 5.55 10.16 0.62
N ARG A 57 4.74 10.54 1.61
CA ARG A 57 3.65 9.67 2.08
C ARG A 57 2.81 9.22 0.88
N PRO A 58 2.38 7.94 0.84
CA PRO A 58 1.47 7.48 -0.19
C PRO A 58 0.26 8.40 -0.27
N HIS A 59 -0.10 8.80 -1.50
CA HIS A 59 -1.26 9.63 -1.74
C HIS A 59 -2.51 8.98 -1.11
N ASN A 60 -3.20 9.72 -0.25
CA ASN A 60 -4.38 9.24 0.45
C ASN A 60 -5.63 10.00 -0.02
N GLN A 61 -6.81 9.46 0.29
CA GLN A 61 -8.09 10.06 -0.13
C GLN A 61 -8.22 11.52 0.35
N THR A 62 -7.78 11.78 1.59
CA THR A 62 -7.81 13.12 2.17
C THR A 62 -6.96 14.13 1.39
N ASP A 63 -5.78 13.76 0.91
CA ASP A 63 -4.94 14.62 0.06
C ASP A 63 -5.68 15.00 -1.24
N ALA A 64 -6.38 14.04 -1.86
CA ALA A 64 -7.23 14.29 -3.02
C ALA A 64 -8.43 15.21 -2.71
N GLU A 65 -9.12 14.99 -1.58
CA GLU A 65 -10.27 15.81 -1.17
C GLU A 65 -9.85 17.26 -0.90
N TRP A 66 -8.70 17.46 -0.25
CA TRP A 66 -8.11 18.78 -0.03
C TRP A 66 -7.73 19.46 -1.36
N ALA A 67 -7.07 18.75 -2.28
CA ALA A 67 -6.69 19.28 -3.59
C ALA A 67 -7.91 19.59 -4.48
N ALA A 68 -8.99 18.83 -4.35
CA ALA A 68 -10.25 19.01 -5.07
C ALA A 68 -11.13 20.15 -4.50
N GLY A 69 -10.70 20.82 -3.42
CA GLY A 69 -11.50 21.85 -2.75
C GLY A 69 -12.68 21.31 -1.95
N MET A 70 -12.69 20.00 -1.68
CA MET A 70 -13.69 19.27 -0.89
C MET A 70 -13.22 19.05 0.57
N GLY A 71 -12.09 19.65 0.97
CA GLY A 71 -11.64 19.67 2.36
C GLY A 71 -12.70 20.25 3.29
N ALA A 72 -12.66 19.84 4.57
CA ALA A 72 -13.65 20.22 5.58
C ALA A 72 -14.00 21.72 5.47
N SER A 73 -15.26 22.01 5.17
CA SER A 73 -15.74 23.37 5.03
C SER A 73 -15.63 24.04 6.40
N ASP A 74 -14.82 25.10 6.50
CA ASP A 74 -14.72 25.98 7.67
C ASP A 74 -16.01 26.81 7.90
N ASN A 75 -17.13 26.42 7.31
CA ASN A 75 -18.41 26.96 7.74
C ASN A 75 -18.80 26.20 9.00
N GLY A 76 -18.28 26.69 10.14
CA GLY A 76 -18.47 26.14 11.48
C GLY A 76 -19.90 25.71 11.75
N GLN A 77 -20.07 24.79 12.71
CA GLN A 77 -21.36 24.21 13.12
C GLN A 77 -22.46 25.28 13.08
N ARG A 78 -23.30 25.25 12.04
CA ARG A 78 -24.46 26.14 11.96
C ARG A 78 -25.26 25.90 13.24
N PRO A 79 -25.48 26.92 14.09
CA PRO A 79 -26.27 26.74 15.30
C PRO A 79 -27.73 26.65 14.87
N GLY A 80 -28.20 25.42 14.60
CA GLY A 80 -29.60 25.13 14.30
C GLY A 80 -29.79 24.25 13.06
N GLY A 81 -29.97 22.96 13.28
CA GLY A 81 -30.39 22.01 12.24
C GLY A 81 -30.12 20.57 12.67
N GLY A 82 -30.94 20.05 13.58
CA GLY A 82 -30.84 18.69 14.08
C GLY A 82 -31.31 17.62 13.09
N GLY A 83 -30.87 16.38 13.37
CA GLY A 83 -31.53 15.14 12.95
C GLY A 83 -30.67 14.20 12.08
N GLY A 84 -30.25 13.06 12.65
CA GLY A 84 -29.74 11.91 11.89
C GLY A 84 -28.83 10.99 12.70
N GLU A 85 -29.43 9.97 13.31
CA GLU A 85 -28.85 8.91 14.14
C GLU A 85 -27.61 8.16 13.60
N ALA A 86 -26.71 7.74 14.50
CA ALA A 86 -26.07 6.41 14.47
C ALA A 86 -25.28 6.18 15.77
N GLY A 87 -25.98 5.79 16.83
CA GLY A 87 -25.36 4.95 17.83
C GLY A 87 -25.40 3.51 17.34
N MET A 88 -24.28 2.80 17.40
CA MET A 88 -24.22 1.51 18.08
C MET A 88 -22.75 1.11 18.24
N GLU A 89 -22.25 1.33 19.44
CA GLU A 89 -21.14 0.58 20.01
C GLU A 89 -21.62 -0.86 20.27
N LEU A 90 -20.83 -1.86 19.86
CA LEU A 90 -20.57 -3.16 20.51
C LEU A 90 -19.51 -3.92 19.69
#